data_AF-A0A355PDF1-F1
#
_entry.id   AF-A0A355PDF1-F1
#
_cell.length_a   1.000
_cell.length_b   1.000
_cell.length_c   1.000
_cell.angle_alpha   90.00
_cell.angle_beta   90.00
_cell.angle_gamma   90.00
#
_symmetry.space_group_name_H-M   'P 1'
#
loop_
_entity.id
_entity.type
_entity.pdbx_description
1 polymer ?
#
loop_
_entity_poly.entity_id
_entity_poly.type
_entity_poly.pdbx_seq_one_letter_code
_entity_poly.pdbx_strand_id
1 'polypeptide(L)'
;ASWWQTMNHAVQPQVMPRLIGLSMYRLDINFRESSVIGIVGAGGIGATLNTSLSRYEYGTSAAILLIIIAIVLMSEYASSHVRRWTQ
;
A
#
# COMPACT_ATOMS: atom_id res chain seq x y z
N ALA A 1 32.39 4.49 23.03
CA ALA A 1 30.96 4.37 22.70
C ALA A 1 30.56 2.90 22.79
N SER A 2 29.42 2.59 23.42
CA SER A 2 28.86 1.24 23.40
C SER A 2 28.45 0.85 21.98
N TRP A 3 28.58 -0.43 21.61
CA TRP A 3 28.19 -0.93 20.28
C TRP A 3 26.75 -0.53 19.90
N TRP A 4 25.82 -0.58 20.87
CA TRP A 4 24.43 -0.17 20.69
C TRP A 4 24.25 1.33 20.44
N GLN A 5 25.11 2.17 21.03
CA GLN A 5 25.08 3.62 20.79
C GLN A 5 25.51 3.93 19.35
N THR A 6 26.59 3.29 18.88
CA THR A 6 27.05 3.43 17.50
C THR A 6 26.00 2.96 16.51
N MET A 7 25.31 1.85 16.79
CA MET A 7 24.25 1.33 15.92
C MET A 7 23.06 2.30 15.78
N ASN A 8 22.52 2.81 16.89
CA ASN A 8 21.36 3.69 16.87
C ASN A 8 21.67 5.12 16.39
N HIS A 9 22.87 5.65 16.65
CA HIS A 9 23.16 7.05 16.36
C HIS A 9 23.95 7.24 15.06
N ALA A 10 24.72 6.25 14.62
CA ALA A 10 25.48 6.35 13.37
C ALA A 10 24.80 5.59 12.23
N VAL A 11 24.40 4.34 12.44
CA VAL A 11 23.93 3.47 11.33
C VAL A 11 22.44 3.63 11.08
N GLN A 12 21.61 3.57 12.12
CA GLN A 12 20.15 3.63 12.01
C GLN A 12 19.65 4.88 11.25
N PRO A 13 20.11 6.12 11.52
CA PRO A 13 19.61 7.31 10.85
C PRO A 13 19.98 7.34 9.36
N GLN A 14 21.07 6.68 8.96
CA GLN A 14 21.52 6.61 7.56
C GLN A 14 20.62 5.70 6.71
N VAL A 15 20.12 4.59 7.29
CA VAL A 15 19.27 3.63 6.56
C VAL A 15 17.78 3.87 6.73
N MET A 16 17.36 4.59 7.78
CA MET A 16 15.94 4.83 8.10
C MET A 16 15.16 5.48 6.94
N PRO A 17 15.66 6.54 6.26
CA PRO A 17 14.95 7.15 5.13
C PRO A 17 14.65 6.14 4.00
N ARG A 18 15.64 5.31 3.68
CA ARG A 18 15.51 4.27 2.65
C ARG A 18 14.56 3.15 3.07
N LEU A 19 14.63 2.73 4.34
CA LEU A 19 13.76 1.68 4.88
C LEU A 19 12.29 2.14 4.90
N ILE A 20 12.03 3.38 5.32
CA ILE A 20 10.69 3.96 5.31
C ILE A 20 10.14 4.04 3.88
N GLY A 21 10.95 4.53 2.93
CA GLY A 21 10.56 4.60 1.52
C GLY A 21 10.26 3.22 0.92
N LEU A 22 11.08 2.21 1.22
CA LEU A 22 10.85 0.84 0.75
C LEU A 22 9.59 0.23 1.36
N SER A 23 9.36 0.42 2.66
CA SER A 23 8.16 -0.09 3.34
C SER A 23 6.87 0.52 2.77
N MET A 24 6.86 1.84 2.53
CA MET A 24 5.72 2.51 1.88
C MET A 24 5.48 1.99 0.46
N TYR A 25 6.54 1.83 -0.33
CA TYR A 25 6.44 1.26 -1.67
C TYR A 25 5.90 -0.18 -1.65
N ARG A 26 6.34 -0.99 -0.69
CA ARG A 26 5.82 -2.36 -0.53
C ARG A 26 4.36 -2.35 -0.13
N LEU A 27 3.94 -1.50 0.82
CA LEU A 27 2.52 -1.41 1.20
C LEU A 27 1.63 -1.08 0.00
N ASP A 28 2.06 -0.11 -0.82
CA ASP A 28 1.33 0.28 -2.02
C ASP A 28 1.16 -0.88 -3.02
N ILE A 29 2.24 -1.62 -3.29
CA ILE A 29 2.18 -2.82 -4.12
C ILE A 29 1.23 -3.85 -3.52
N ASN A 30 1.34 -4.14 -2.22
CA ASN A 30 0.50 -5.14 -1.56
C ASN A 30 -0.99 -4.78 -1.64
N PHE A 31 -1.36 -3.49 -1.59
CA PHE A 31 -2.73 -3.04 -1.78
C PHE A 31 -3.26 -3.29 -3.20
N ARG A 32 -2.46 -2.97 -4.22
CA ARG A 32 -2.82 -3.22 -5.63
C ARG A 32 -2.90 -4.72 -5.90
N GLU A 33 -1.92 -5.48 -5.39
CA GLU A 33 -1.87 -6.93 -5.51
C GLU A 33 -3.09 -7.57 -4.85
N SER A 34 -3.45 -7.18 -3.62
CA SER A 34 -4.66 -7.70 -2.94
C SER A 34 -5.94 -7.54 -3.77
N SER A 35 -6.06 -6.46 -4.53
CA SER A 35 -7.21 -6.25 -5.43
C SER A 35 -7.19 -7.22 -6.63
N VAL A 36 -6.02 -7.49 -7.21
CA VAL A 36 -5.86 -8.45 -8.31
C VAL A 36 -6.02 -9.89 -7.81
N ILE A 37 -5.34 -10.26 -6.73
CA ILE A 37 -5.39 -11.62 -6.17
C ILE A 37 -6.80 -11.92 -5.63
N GLY A 38 -7.53 -10.91 -5.17
CA GLY A 38 -8.92 -11.07 -4.72
C GLY A 38 -9.87 -11.47 -5.84
N ILE A 39 -9.64 -11.01 -7.07
CA ILE A 39 -10.45 -11.40 -8.24
C ILE A 39 -10.22 -12.88 -8.60
N VAL A 40 -8.98 -13.38 -8.47
CA VAL A 40 -8.65 -14.80 -8.74
C VAL A 40 -9.02 -15.76 -7.59
N GLY A 41 -9.65 -15.25 -6.52
CA GLY A 41 -10.25 -16.09 -5.47
C GLY A 41 -9.48 -16.17 -4.15
N ALA A 42 -8.41 -15.39 -3.95
CA ALA A 42 -7.70 -15.35 -2.67
C ALA A 42 -8.43 -14.54 -1.56
N GLY A 43 -9.58 -13.94 -1.88
CA GLY A 43 -10.37 -13.13 -0.95
C GLY A 43 -9.99 -11.64 -0.93
N GLY A 44 -10.54 -10.89 0.04
CA GLY A 44 -10.26 -9.45 0.17
C GLY A 44 -11.10 -8.55 -0.75
N ILE A 45 -10.60 -7.33 -1.00
CA ILE A 45 -11.36 -6.25 -1.66
C ILE A 45 -11.69 -6.60 -3.12
N GLY A 46 -10.76 -7.28 -3.81
CA GLY A 46 -10.97 -7.78 -5.17
C GLY A 46 -12.05 -8.85 -5.28
N ALA A 47 -12.25 -9.65 -4.23
CA ALA A 47 -13.30 -10.68 -4.22
C ALA A 47 -14.70 -10.07 -4.12
N THR A 48 -14.84 -8.97 -3.37
CA THR A 48 -16.10 -8.20 -3.29
C THR A 48 -16.45 -7.59 -4.65
N LEU A 49 -15.46 -7.00 -5.34
CA LEU A 49 -15.64 -6.48 -6.69
C LEU A 49 -16.06 -7.58 -7.67
N ASN A 50 -15.36 -8.72 -7.67
CA ASN A 50 -15.67 -9.84 -8.55
C ASN A 50 -17.07 -10.43 -8.28
N THR A 51 -17.50 -10.44 -7.01
CA THR A 51 -18.83 -10.91 -6.61
C THR A 51 -19.93 -9.99 -7.13
N SER A 52 -19.78 -8.67 -6.99
CA SER A 52 -20.74 -7.69 -7.54
C SER A 52 -20.80 -7.73 -9.06
N LEU A 53 -19.66 -7.92 -9.72
CA LEU A 53 -19.60 -8.10 -11.18
C LEU A 53 -20.30 -9.40 -11.61
N SER A 54 -20.08 -10.50 -10.89
CA SER A 54 -20.72 -11.80 -11.15
C SER A 54 -22.24 -11.78 -10.94
N ARG A 55 -22.73 -10.86 -10.08
CA ARG A 55 -24.16 -10.61 -9.85
C ARG A 55 -24.78 -9.64 -10.85
N TYR A 56 -24.01 -9.13 -11.81
CA TYR A 56 -24.43 -8.07 -12.75
C TYR A 56 -24.87 -6.77 -12.05
N GLU A 57 -24.42 -6.54 -10.81
CA GLU A 57 -24.67 -5.33 -10.05
C GLU A 57 -23.65 -4.25 -10.41
N TYR A 58 -23.77 -3.67 -11.60
CA TYR A 58 -22.79 -2.70 -12.10
C TYR A 58 -22.71 -1.42 -11.26
N GLY A 59 -23.80 -1.00 -10.61
CA GLY A 59 -23.80 0.15 -9.68
C GLY A 59 -22.91 -0.10 -8.46
N THR A 60 -23.10 -1.23 -7.78
CA THR A 60 -22.27 -1.65 -6.65
C THR A 60 -20.82 -1.85 -7.07
N SER A 61 -20.60 -2.48 -8.23
CA SER A 61 -19.27 -2.73 -8.79
C SER A 61 -18.50 -1.44 -9.05
N ALA A 62 -19.16 -0.43 -9.64
CA ALA A 62 -18.57 0.88 -9.90
C ALA A 62 -18.20 1.60 -8.58
N ALA A 63 -19.06 1.52 -7.56
CA ALA A 63 -18.77 2.10 -6.25
C ALA A 63 -17.54 1.45 -5.60
N ILE A 64 -17.43 0.11 -5.64
CA ILE A 64 -16.26 -0.62 -5.12
C ILE A 64 -15.00 -0.23 -5.90
N LEU A 65 -15.08 -0.16 -7.23
CA LEU A 65 -13.96 0.24 -8.07
C LEU A 65 -13.46 1.65 -7.74
N LEU A 66 -14.37 2.60 -7.54
CA LEU A 66 -14.04 3.97 -7.13
C LEU A 66 -13.34 4.01 -5.77
N ILE A 67 -13.78 3.20 -4.80
CA ILE A 67 -13.14 3.10 -3.48
C ILE A 67 -11.71 2.55 -3.62
N ILE A 68 -11.51 1.51 -4.43
CA ILE A 68 -10.17 0.96 -4.69
C ILE A 68 -9.25 2.03 -5.28
N ILE A 69 -9.73 2.77 -6.29
CA ILE A 69 -8.97 3.86 -6.92
C ILE A 69 -8.64 4.94 -5.88
N ALA A 70 -9.60 5.35 -5.05
CA ALA A 70 -9.38 6.36 -4.01
C ALA A 70 -8.31 5.93 -3.01
N ILE A 71 -8.35 4.68 -2.53
CA ILE A 71 -7.35 4.13 -1.59
C ILE A 71 -5.97 4.09 -2.23
N VAL A 72 -5.87 3.65 -3.48
CA VAL A 72 -4.59 3.60 -4.21
C VAL A 72 -4.00 5.00 -4.39
N LEU A 73 -4.82 5.98 -4.78
CA LEU A 73 -4.38 7.37 -4.90
C LEU A 73 -3.96 7.98 -3.56
N MET A 74 -4.68 7.68 -2.47
CA MET A 74 -4.31 8.12 -1.12
C MET A 74 -2.99 7.49 -0.67
N SER A 75 -2.78 6.20 -0.95
CA SER A 75 -1.52 5.48 -0.67
C SER A 75 -0.35 6.10 -1.43
N GLU A 76 -0.55 6.42 -2.72
CA GLU A 76 0.46 7.04 -3.56
C GLU A 76 0.80 8.46 -3.10
N TYR A 77 -0.21 9.25 -2.71
CA TYR A 77 -0.02 10.58 -2.13
C TYR A 77 0.74 10.50 -0.80
N ALA A 78 0.36 9.59 0.10
CA ALA A 78 1.05 9.38 1.37
C ALA A 78 2.51 8.98 1.16
N SER A 79 2.78 8.05 0.24
CA SER A 79 4.13 7.64 -0.16
C SER A 79 4.95 8.82 -0.68
N SER A 80 4.36 9.67 -1.52
CA SER A 80 5.01 10.88 -2.04
C SER A 80 5.34 11.90 -0.94
N HIS A 81 4.45 12.05 0.05
CA HIS A 81 4.63 12.96 1.18
C HIS A 81 5.74 12.47 2.13
N VAL A 82 5.74 11.17 2.44
CA VAL A 82 6.76 10.53 3.26
C VAL A 82 8.13 10.60 2.57
N ARG A 83 8.18 10.44 1.24
CA ARG A 83 9.43 10.57 0.48
C ARG A 83 9.99 12.00 0.50
N ARG A 84 9.13 13.03 0.52
CA ARG A 84 9.54 14.43 0.69
C ARG A 84 10.04 14.74 2.10
N TRP A 85 9.53 14.04 3.11
CA TRP A 85 9.96 14.18 4.51
C TRP A 85 11.28 13.46 4.82
N THR A 86 11.64 12.47 4.00
CA THR A 86 12.84 11.63 4.19
C THR A 86 14.01 12.02 3.28
N GLN A 87 13.80 12.93 2.33
CA GLN A 87 14.84 13.63 1.56
C GLN A 87 15.21 14.94 2.27
#